data_AF-U2NTA7-F1
#
_entry.id   AF-U2NTA7-F1
#
_cell.length_a   1.000
_cell.length_b   1.000
_cell.length_c   1.000
_cell.angle_alpha   90.00
_cell.angle_beta   90.00
_cell.angle_gamma   90.00
#
_symmetry.space_group_name_H-M   'P 1'
#
loop_
_entity.id
_entity.type
_entity.pdbx_description
1 polymer ?
#
loop_
_entity_poly.entity_id
_entity_poly.type
_entity_poly.pdbx_seq_one_letter_code
_entity_poly.pdbx_strand_id
1 'polypeptide(L)'
;TDTALGGSGTESQQDGENNSEPDGTERGSDRTDESGGYDEMGSSDELPSQFGTGNRESGSDIRLEYYDRTHEDKSLPFFGRDEVINEILRTTPHLSASLEEIKDYYERNPDNKDRTEYIKSIFNNDYTELTLEDGRTVGYKAFENVLHLWEGKYDSRTAQSYYDWAVIARHFEAMRLLGELSDSIKPLPSMDGQMTFILDGRAEEKKTSAFTFSQEIIDAILANGSGFSEGKMRIYEQFEKSLSAKENADFLKNEYGWGGSYP
;
A
#
# COMPACT_ATOMS: atom_id res chain seq x y z
N THR A 1 7.17 -5.92 60.83
CA THR A 1 7.67 -4.55 60.66
C THR A 1 7.51 -4.16 59.20
N ASP A 2 6.33 -3.81 58.69
CA ASP A 2 5.13 -3.27 59.35
C ASP A 2 5.40 -2.01 60.19
N THR A 3 5.17 -0.85 59.57
CA THR A 3 4.68 0.42 60.15
C THR A 3 4.24 1.31 58.97
N ALA A 4 3.00 1.78 59.02
CA ALA A 4 2.41 2.71 58.05
C ALA A 4 2.35 4.15 58.64
N LEU A 5 1.51 5.01 58.02
CA LEU A 5 1.08 6.35 58.48
C LEU A 5 2.07 7.50 58.14
N GLY A 6 1.63 8.72 57.81
CA GLY A 6 0.26 9.22 57.61
C GLY A 6 0.07 10.67 58.09
N GLY A 7 -0.91 11.39 57.54
CA GLY A 7 -1.34 12.75 57.98
C GLY A 7 -0.78 13.90 57.11
N SER A 8 -1.61 14.71 56.44
CA SER A 8 -2.40 15.87 56.96
C SER A 8 -1.51 17.11 57.11
N GLY A 9 -1.77 18.25 56.45
CA GLY A 9 -2.90 19.17 56.69
C GLY A 9 -2.53 20.16 57.81
N THR A 10 -2.71 21.49 57.73
CA THR A 10 -3.58 22.34 56.88
C THR A 10 -3.08 23.81 56.83
N GLU A 11 -3.68 24.66 55.96
CA GLU A 11 -3.99 26.10 56.17
C GLU A 11 -2.82 27.14 56.30
N SER A 12 -2.95 28.44 55.95
CA SER A 12 -4.10 29.25 55.45
C SER A 12 -3.66 30.63 54.88
N GLN A 13 -4.63 31.45 54.42
CA GLN A 13 -4.57 32.91 54.07
C GLN A 13 -3.80 33.26 52.77
N GLN A 14 -4.14 34.29 51.96
CA GLN A 14 -5.25 35.27 51.79
C GLN A 14 -5.08 35.85 50.35
N ASP A 15 -6.00 36.46 49.60
CA ASP A 15 -7.40 36.92 49.72
C ASP A 15 -8.04 36.83 48.28
N GLY A 16 -9.26 37.26 47.89
CA GLY A 16 -10.33 38.07 48.49
C GLY A 16 -10.71 39.27 47.59
N GLU A 17 -11.81 39.14 46.81
CA GLU A 17 -12.65 40.25 46.27
C GLU A 17 -12.07 41.22 45.19
N ASN A 18 -12.84 42.03 44.43
CA ASN A 18 -14.19 41.89 43.83
C ASN A 18 -14.29 42.82 42.58
N ASN A 19 -15.39 42.73 41.82
CA ASN A 19 -15.68 43.51 40.61
C ASN A 19 -15.72 45.05 40.77
N SER A 20 -15.55 45.78 39.66
CA SER A 20 -16.19 47.10 39.41
C SER A 20 -16.26 47.45 37.90
N GLU A 21 -17.46 47.42 37.34
CA GLU A 21 -17.92 48.30 36.24
C GLU A 21 -18.12 49.75 36.79
N PRO A 22 -18.46 50.84 36.03
CA PRO A 22 -19.22 50.95 34.75
C PRO A 22 -18.61 52.00 33.75
N ASP A 23 -19.24 52.65 32.76
CA ASP A 23 -20.66 52.86 32.35
C ASP A 23 -20.77 53.38 30.88
N GLY A 24 -21.96 53.27 30.26
CA GLY A 24 -22.48 54.10 29.14
C GLY A 24 -21.96 53.87 27.71
N THR A 25 -22.75 54.01 26.62
CA THR A 25 -24.14 54.51 26.44
C THR A 25 -24.84 54.01 25.16
N GLU A 26 -26.11 53.62 25.32
CA GLU A 26 -27.31 53.72 24.43
C GLU A 26 -27.26 53.95 22.89
N ARG A 27 -27.97 53.08 22.15
CA ARG A 27 -29.21 53.33 21.33
C ARG A 27 -29.59 52.03 20.59
N GLY A 28 -30.79 51.44 20.69
CA GLY A 28 -32.09 51.94 20.22
C GLY A 28 -32.28 51.56 18.72
N SER A 29 -33.29 50.82 18.26
CA SER A 29 -34.68 50.67 18.74
C SER A 29 -35.42 49.42 18.20
N ASP A 30 -36.41 48.92 18.96
CA ASP A 30 -37.43 47.94 18.57
C ASP A 30 -38.38 48.37 17.43
N ARG A 31 -38.99 47.37 16.74
CA ARG A 31 -40.42 47.33 16.33
C ARG A 31 -40.86 46.02 15.65
N THR A 32 -41.36 45.10 16.48
CA THR A 32 -42.61 44.27 16.39
C THR A 32 -43.27 43.87 15.06
N ASP A 33 -43.83 42.66 15.08
CA ASP A 33 -44.59 41.89 14.07
C ASP A 33 -45.93 42.46 13.56
N GLU A 34 -46.39 41.92 12.41
CA GLU A 34 -47.72 41.33 12.08
C GLU A 34 -47.84 41.22 10.53
N SER A 35 -48.54 40.26 9.88
CA SER A 35 -49.11 38.94 10.26
C SER A 35 -49.57 38.16 8.99
N GLY A 36 -49.65 36.82 9.07
CA GLY A 36 -50.35 35.92 8.11
C GLY A 36 -49.63 35.56 6.79
N GLY A 37 -49.66 34.32 6.27
CA GLY A 37 -50.18 33.06 6.80
C GLY A 37 -50.30 31.99 5.69
N TYR A 38 -49.90 30.74 5.98
CA TYR A 38 -50.07 29.48 5.19
C TYR A 38 -49.57 29.49 3.71
N ASP A 39 -49.01 28.43 3.12
CA ASP A 39 -49.33 27.00 3.23
C ASP A 39 -48.10 26.05 3.35
N GLU A 40 -48.44 24.84 3.78
CA GLU A 40 -47.63 23.64 3.96
C GLU A 40 -47.38 22.89 2.63
N MET A 41 -46.12 22.62 2.27
CA MET A 41 -45.72 21.56 1.32
C MET A 41 -44.22 21.24 1.48
N GLY A 42 -43.88 19.95 1.55
CA GLY A 42 -42.53 19.49 1.88
C GLY A 42 -41.52 19.58 0.72
N SER A 43 -40.27 19.89 1.05
CA SER A 43 -39.12 19.77 0.16
C SER A 43 -38.33 18.51 0.49
N SER A 44 -38.63 17.42 -0.22
CA SER A 44 -37.83 16.20 -0.19
C SER A 44 -36.79 16.23 -1.31
N ASP A 45 -35.56 15.90 -0.93
CA ASP A 45 -34.52 15.20 -1.70
C ASP A 45 -33.95 15.78 -3.01
N GLU A 46 -32.62 15.91 -2.97
CA GLU A 46 -31.63 15.46 -3.95
C GLU A 46 -31.95 15.51 -5.47
N LEU A 47 -31.08 16.19 -6.23
CA LEU A 47 -30.00 15.51 -7.00
C LEU A 47 -29.11 16.55 -7.73
N PRO A 48 -27.79 16.30 -7.89
CA PRO A 48 -26.87 17.22 -8.58
C PRO A 48 -26.86 17.04 -10.11
N SER A 49 -26.30 18.06 -10.78
CA SER A 49 -26.29 18.27 -12.23
C SER A 49 -25.76 17.10 -13.09
N GLN A 50 -26.46 16.84 -14.19
CA GLN A 50 -26.08 15.87 -15.22
C GLN A 50 -25.41 16.55 -16.44
N PHE A 51 -24.70 15.74 -17.24
CA PHE A 51 -24.17 16.01 -18.60
C PHE A 51 -22.80 16.68 -18.76
N GLY A 52 -21.75 15.84 -18.73
CA GLY A 52 -20.53 16.01 -19.51
C GLY A 52 -20.37 14.82 -20.47
N THR A 53 -20.88 14.93 -21.70
CA THR A 53 -20.90 13.82 -22.67
C THR A 53 -19.54 13.60 -23.34
N GLY A 54 -18.81 12.57 -22.91
CA GLY A 54 -17.56 12.12 -23.54
C GLY A 54 -17.69 10.71 -24.12
N ASN A 55 -17.67 10.59 -25.44
CA ASN A 55 -17.87 9.31 -26.13
C ASN A 55 -16.57 8.48 -26.14
N ARG A 56 -16.58 7.29 -25.50
CA ARG A 56 -15.57 6.24 -25.69
C ARG A 56 -16.25 4.89 -25.82
N GLU A 57 -15.85 4.12 -26.82
CA GLU A 57 -16.41 2.81 -27.12
C GLU A 57 -15.94 1.75 -26.11
N SER A 58 -16.86 0.85 -25.75
CA SER A 58 -16.62 -0.52 -25.27
C SER A 58 -15.43 -0.76 -24.33
N GLY A 59 -15.56 -0.27 -23.09
CA GLY A 59 -15.06 -0.98 -21.91
C GLY A 59 -16.25 -1.50 -21.10
N SER A 60 -16.20 -2.74 -20.61
CA SER A 60 -17.11 -3.17 -19.55
C SER A 60 -16.73 -2.43 -18.27
N ASP A 61 -17.46 -1.36 -17.95
CA ASP A 61 -17.23 -0.49 -16.78
C ASP A 61 -17.59 -1.24 -15.48
N ILE A 62 -16.73 -2.19 -15.07
CA ILE A 62 -16.83 -2.90 -13.79
C ILE A 62 -16.50 -1.91 -12.69
N ARG A 63 -17.53 -1.19 -12.23
CA ARG A 63 -17.41 -0.27 -11.11
C ARG A 63 -17.18 -1.04 -9.83
N LEU A 64 -15.97 -0.96 -9.30
CA LEU A 64 -15.64 -1.49 -7.98
C LEU A 64 -16.43 -0.72 -6.91
N GLU A 65 -16.83 -1.42 -5.85
CA GLU A 65 -17.45 -0.81 -4.68
C GLU A 65 -16.41 0.02 -3.91
N TYR A 66 -16.80 1.15 -3.32
CA TYR A 66 -15.90 1.90 -2.42
C TYR A 66 -15.97 1.32 -1.01
N TYR A 67 -14.82 1.01 -0.40
CA TYR A 67 -14.76 0.49 0.97
C TYR A 67 -14.57 1.60 2.01
N ASP A 68 -15.49 1.70 2.97
CA ASP A 68 -15.35 2.62 4.10
C ASP A 68 -14.38 2.06 5.15
N ARG A 69 -13.18 2.64 5.17
CA ARG A 69 -12.08 2.22 6.07
C ARG A 69 -12.33 2.54 7.55
N THR A 70 -13.37 3.31 7.89
CA THR A 70 -13.77 3.50 9.30
C THR A 70 -14.35 2.23 9.92
N HIS A 71 -14.84 1.31 9.06
CA HIS A 71 -15.40 0.00 9.44
C HIS A 71 -14.40 -1.16 9.28
N GLU A 72 -13.10 -0.88 9.15
CA GLU A 72 -12.04 -1.89 9.17
C GLU A 72 -12.04 -2.67 10.50
N ASP A 73 -12.33 -3.96 10.46
CA ASP A 73 -12.20 -4.84 11.62
C ASP A 73 -10.73 -5.12 11.94
N LYS A 74 -10.24 -4.45 12.98
CA LYS A 74 -8.86 -4.50 13.49
C LYS A 74 -8.68 -5.52 14.61
N SER A 75 -9.66 -6.39 14.86
CA SER A 75 -9.55 -7.46 15.86
C SER A 75 -8.75 -8.67 15.36
N LEU A 76 -8.70 -8.87 14.04
CA LEU A 76 -7.95 -9.95 13.41
C LEU A 76 -6.46 -9.61 13.23
N PRO A 77 -5.55 -10.60 13.32
CA PRO A 77 -4.15 -10.47 12.93
C PRO A 77 -3.95 -9.88 11.53
N PHE A 78 -2.89 -9.10 11.36
CA PHE A 78 -2.48 -8.54 10.08
C PHE A 78 -2.10 -9.66 9.09
N PHE A 79 -2.72 -9.65 7.91
CA PHE A 79 -2.35 -10.50 6.80
C PHE A 79 -1.30 -9.78 5.94
N GLY A 80 -0.07 -10.28 5.84
CA GLY A 80 0.96 -9.58 5.05
C GLY A 80 2.29 -10.29 4.94
N ARG A 81 2.28 -11.54 4.47
CA ARG A 81 3.49 -12.25 4.03
C ARG A 81 3.59 -12.13 2.52
N ASP A 82 4.65 -11.50 2.03
CA ASP A 82 4.81 -11.15 0.62
C ASP A 82 4.74 -12.37 -0.29
N GLU A 83 5.27 -13.52 0.15
CA GLU A 83 5.24 -14.77 -0.62
C GLU A 83 3.80 -15.23 -0.88
N VAL A 84 2.92 -15.08 0.12
CA VAL A 84 1.51 -15.46 0.03
C VAL A 84 0.71 -14.46 -0.79
N ILE A 85 1.01 -13.16 -0.69
CA ILE A 85 0.39 -12.15 -1.55
C ILE A 85 0.76 -12.43 -3.01
N ASN A 86 2.03 -12.68 -3.29
CA ASN A 86 2.50 -13.02 -4.63
C ASN A 86 1.89 -14.35 -5.14
N GLU A 87 1.67 -15.34 -4.26
CA GLU A 87 0.92 -16.56 -4.60
C GLU A 87 -0.54 -16.26 -4.99
N ILE A 88 -1.27 -15.46 -4.20
CA ILE A 88 -2.64 -15.03 -4.51
C ILE A 88 -2.70 -14.29 -5.85
N LEU A 89 -1.80 -13.33 -6.06
CA LEU A 89 -1.79 -12.46 -7.24
C LEU A 89 -1.40 -13.20 -8.53
N ARG A 90 -0.57 -14.26 -8.45
CA ARG A 90 -0.21 -15.08 -9.62
C ARG A 90 -1.20 -16.21 -9.92
N THR A 91 -1.91 -16.72 -8.91
CA THR A 91 -2.83 -17.87 -9.04
C THR A 91 -4.30 -17.49 -9.14
N THR A 92 -4.65 -16.20 -9.02
CA THR A 92 -6.05 -15.77 -9.10
C THR A 92 -6.68 -16.09 -10.47
N PRO A 93 -7.86 -16.75 -10.51
CA PRO A 93 -8.55 -17.11 -11.75
C PRO A 93 -9.41 -15.97 -12.32
N HIS A 94 -9.43 -14.79 -11.69
CA HIS A 94 -10.41 -13.73 -11.99
C HIS A 94 -9.76 -12.38 -12.36
N LEU A 95 -8.60 -12.43 -13.00
CA LEU A 95 -8.04 -11.29 -13.73
C LEU A 95 -8.56 -11.24 -15.16
N SER A 96 -8.84 -10.04 -15.68
CA SER A 96 -9.21 -9.84 -17.08
C SER A 96 -8.02 -9.80 -18.06
N ALA A 97 -6.79 -9.85 -17.53
CA ALA A 97 -5.53 -9.93 -18.27
C ALA A 97 -4.66 -11.08 -17.74
N SER A 98 -3.88 -11.70 -18.63
CA SER A 98 -2.90 -12.74 -18.31
C SER A 98 -1.62 -12.18 -17.66
N LEU A 99 -0.84 -13.03 -16.99
CA LEU A 99 0.42 -12.62 -16.35
C LEU A 99 1.42 -12.06 -17.37
N GLU A 100 1.47 -12.63 -18.58
CA GLU A 100 2.33 -12.14 -19.66
C GLU A 100 1.87 -10.78 -20.19
N GLU A 101 0.55 -10.52 -20.31
CA GLU A 101 0.02 -9.19 -20.67
C GLU A 101 0.32 -8.13 -19.60
N ILE A 102 0.25 -8.49 -18.32
CA ILE A 102 0.62 -7.61 -17.21
C ILE A 102 2.11 -7.27 -17.27
N LYS A 103 2.97 -8.27 -17.49
CA LYS A 103 4.42 -8.06 -17.68
C LYS A 103 4.70 -7.16 -18.89
N ASP A 104 4.09 -7.44 -20.04
CA ASP A 104 4.17 -6.64 -21.26
C ASP A 104 3.75 -5.18 -21.04
N TYR A 105 2.69 -4.95 -20.25
CA TYR A 105 2.24 -3.61 -19.88
C TYR A 105 3.29 -2.88 -19.04
N TYR A 106 3.87 -3.55 -18.03
CA TYR A 106 4.86 -2.97 -17.13
C TYR A 106 6.19 -2.63 -17.82
N GLU A 107 6.59 -3.40 -18.81
CA GLU A 107 7.78 -3.13 -19.65
C GLU A 107 7.58 -1.91 -20.55
N ARG A 108 6.35 -1.63 -20.99
CA ARG A 108 6.00 -0.49 -21.86
C ARG A 108 5.70 0.80 -21.08
N ASN A 109 5.17 0.68 -19.87
CA ASN A 109 4.71 1.81 -19.05
C ASN A 109 5.48 1.82 -17.72
N PRO A 110 6.52 2.66 -17.57
CA PRO A 110 7.31 2.75 -16.34
C PRO A 110 6.65 3.64 -15.26
N ASP A 111 5.54 4.32 -15.56
CA ASP A 111 4.87 5.19 -14.59
C ASP A 111 4.05 4.38 -13.57
N ASN A 112 4.28 4.67 -12.28
CA ASN A 112 3.66 3.93 -11.18
C ASN A 112 2.18 4.21 -11.01
N LYS A 113 1.69 5.39 -11.41
CA LYS A 113 0.26 5.72 -11.36
C LYS A 113 -0.48 4.96 -12.46
N ASP A 114 0.04 4.98 -13.69
CA ASP A 114 -0.55 4.24 -14.81
C ASP A 114 -0.60 2.73 -14.54
N ARG A 115 0.49 2.17 -13.99
CA ARG A 115 0.52 0.78 -13.48
C ARG A 115 -0.51 0.50 -12.39
N THR A 116 -0.70 1.44 -11.45
CA THR A 116 -1.68 1.30 -10.36
C THR A 116 -3.11 1.25 -10.89
N GLU A 117 -3.48 2.17 -11.79
CA GLU A 117 -4.82 2.19 -12.41
C GLU A 117 -5.04 0.95 -13.29
N TYR A 118 -4.01 0.51 -14.03
CA TYR A 118 -4.08 -0.72 -14.84
C TYR A 118 -4.32 -1.96 -13.97
N ILE A 119 -3.52 -2.18 -12.92
CA ILE A 119 -3.70 -3.31 -12.00
C ILE A 119 -5.08 -3.28 -11.34
N LYS A 120 -5.57 -2.11 -10.92
CA LYS A 120 -6.93 -1.98 -10.39
C LYS A 120 -7.99 -2.38 -11.42
N SER A 121 -7.82 -1.99 -12.69
CA SER A 121 -8.80 -2.25 -13.77
C SER A 121 -8.95 -3.71 -14.18
N ILE A 122 -7.97 -4.58 -13.85
CA ILE A 122 -8.01 -5.99 -14.23
C ILE A 122 -8.69 -6.90 -13.20
N PHE A 123 -9.01 -6.41 -12.00
CA PHE A 123 -9.71 -7.19 -10.97
C PHE A 123 -11.23 -7.11 -11.12
N ASN A 124 -11.92 -8.23 -10.81
CA ASN A 124 -13.37 -8.27 -10.65
C ASN A 124 -13.81 -7.79 -9.24
N ASN A 125 -15.11 -7.51 -9.09
CA ASN A 125 -15.72 -7.07 -7.82
C ASN A 125 -16.19 -8.23 -6.91
N ASP A 126 -16.00 -9.49 -7.31
CA ASP A 126 -16.51 -10.65 -6.58
C ASP A 126 -15.60 -11.07 -5.41
N TYR A 127 -16.19 -11.68 -4.39
CA TYR A 127 -15.43 -12.35 -3.34
C TYR A 127 -14.78 -13.61 -3.92
N THR A 128 -13.45 -13.67 -3.89
CA THR A 128 -12.67 -14.77 -4.46
C THR A 128 -11.97 -15.53 -3.34
N GLU A 129 -12.25 -16.84 -3.21
CA GLU A 129 -11.52 -17.74 -2.31
C GLU A 129 -10.60 -18.67 -3.13
N LEU A 130 -9.40 -18.89 -2.60
CA LEU A 130 -8.30 -19.64 -3.23
C LEU A 130 -7.78 -20.69 -2.24
N THR A 131 -7.20 -21.76 -2.77
CA THR A 131 -6.42 -22.72 -1.97
C THR A 131 -4.98 -22.67 -2.43
N LEU A 132 -4.08 -22.31 -1.50
CA LEU A 132 -2.63 -22.23 -1.73
C LEU A 132 -2.00 -23.62 -1.90
N GLU A 133 -0.77 -23.68 -2.39
CA GLU A 133 0.01 -24.93 -2.52
C GLU A 133 0.18 -25.66 -1.19
N ASP A 134 0.26 -24.93 -0.07
CA ASP A 134 0.34 -25.49 1.28
C ASP A 134 -1.03 -25.90 1.89
N GLY A 135 -2.09 -25.80 1.10
CA GLY A 135 -3.45 -26.23 1.46
C GLY A 135 -4.25 -25.24 2.30
N ARG A 136 -3.71 -24.05 2.59
CA ARG A 136 -4.47 -22.99 3.26
C ARG A 136 -5.50 -22.36 2.33
N THR A 137 -6.66 -22.04 2.89
CA THR A 137 -7.63 -21.15 2.25
C THR A 137 -7.26 -19.71 2.51
N VAL A 138 -7.28 -18.89 1.47
CA VAL A 138 -7.15 -17.43 1.51
C VAL A 138 -8.18 -16.82 0.57
N GLY A 139 -8.35 -15.50 0.60
CA GLY A 139 -9.19 -14.85 -0.40
C GLY A 139 -8.96 -13.35 -0.51
N TYR A 140 -9.64 -12.76 -1.49
CA TYR A 140 -9.64 -11.33 -1.71
C TYR A 140 -10.99 -10.79 -2.21
N LYS A 141 -11.18 -9.47 -2.03
CA LYS A 141 -12.17 -8.68 -2.76
C LYS A 141 -11.57 -7.33 -3.16
N ALA A 142 -11.74 -6.95 -4.42
CA ALA A 142 -11.35 -5.65 -4.92
C ALA A 142 -12.40 -4.58 -4.58
N PHE A 143 -11.93 -3.42 -4.14
CA PHE A 143 -12.70 -2.21 -3.94
C PHE A 143 -12.01 -1.04 -4.66
N GLU A 144 -12.75 0.03 -4.91
CA GLU A 144 -12.30 1.21 -5.67
C GLU A 144 -11.05 1.87 -5.07
N ASN A 145 -10.87 1.75 -3.76
CA ASN A 145 -9.76 2.31 -2.99
C ASN A 145 -8.75 1.28 -2.47
N VAL A 146 -9.13 0.01 -2.27
CA VAL A 146 -8.28 -1.02 -1.67
C VAL A 146 -8.50 -2.42 -2.25
N LEU A 147 -7.50 -3.29 -2.15
CA LEU A 147 -7.68 -4.74 -2.21
C LEU A 147 -7.75 -5.28 -0.78
N HIS A 148 -8.88 -5.87 -0.40
CA HIS A 148 -9.03 -6.58 0.87
C HIS A 148 -8.50 -8.00 0.70
N LEU A 149 -7.56 -8.43 1.55
CA LEU A 149 -6.98 -9.78 1.58
C LEU A 149 -7.26 -10.45 2.93
N TRP A 150 -7.45 -11.76 2.95
CA TRP A 150 -7.65 -12.53 4.19
C TRP A 150 -7.13 -13.97 4.14
N GLU A 151 -6.92 -14.55 5.33
CA GLU A 151 -6.67 -15.98 5.56
C GLU A 151 -7.92 -16.65 6.18
N GLY A 152 -8.18 -17.90 5.80
CA GLY A 152 -9.39 -18.64 6.12
C GLY A 152 -10.53 -18.39 5.12
N LYS A 153 -11.73 -18.86 5.48
CA LYS A 153 -12.96 -18.55 4.73
C LYS A 153 -13.49 -17.17 5.10
N TYR A 154 -14.23 -16.52 4.21
CA TYR A 154 -14.73 -15.16 4.41
C TYR A 154 -15.55 -14.96 5.72
N ASP A 155 -16.42 -15.91 6.07
CA ASP A 155 -17.23 -15.85 7.30
C ASP A 155 -16.46 -16.27 8.57
N SER A 156 -15.25 -16.82 8.42
CA SER A 156 -14.42 -17.33 9.52
C SER A 156 -12.94 -16.98 9.31
N ARG A 157 -12.68 -15.70 9.02
CA ARG A 157 -11.34 -15.16 8.76
C ARG A 157 -10.45 -15.30 10.01
N THR A 158 -9.20 -15.68 9.80
CA THR A 158 -8.18 -15.83 10.85
C THR A 158 -7.12 -14.73 10.83
N ALA A 159 -6.98 -14.03 9.70
CA ALA A 159 -6.16 -12.83 9.53
C ALA A 159 -6.73 -12.01 8.36
N GLN A 160 -6.55 -10.68 8.34
CA GLN A 160 -6.93 -9.85 7.19
C GLN A 160 -6.14 -8.53 7.12
N SER A 161 -6.15 -7.91 5.94
CA SER A 161 -5.54 -6.60 5.66
C SER A 161 -6.21 -5.90 4.48
N TYR A 162 -6.11 -4.56 4.46
CA TYR A 162 -6.63 -3.71 3.38
C TYR A 162 -5.47 -2.96 2.73
N TYR A 163 -5.16 -3.32 1.49
CA TYR A 163 -4.00 -2.83 0.76
C TYR A 163 -4.39 -1.75 -0.25
N ASP A 164 -3.66 -0.65 -0.27
CA ASP A 164 -3.80 0.35 -1.32
C ASP A 164 -3.30 -0.23 -2.65
N TRP A 165 -3.95 0.11 -3.77
CA TRP A 165 -3.61 -0.43 -5.09
C TRP A 165 -2.15 -0.21 -5.51
N ALA A 166 -1.52 0.87 -5.04
CA ALA A 166 -0.09 1.13 -5.28
C ALA A 166 0.83 0.08 -4.62
N VAL A 167 0.41 -0.56 -3.52
CA VAL A 167 1.15 -1.68 -2.91
C VAL A 167 0.99 -2.93 -3.76
N ILE A 168 -0.23 -3.24 -4.21
CA ILE A 168 -0.50 -4.39 -5.09
C ILE A 168 0.25 -4.26 -6.43
N ALA A 169 0.31 -3.06 -7.00
CA ALA A 169 1.09 -2.79 -8.20
C ALA A 169 2.60 -3.04 -8.02
N ARG A 170 3.15 -2.83 -6.82
CA ARG A 170 4.55 -3.15 -6.49
C ARG A 170 4.79 -4.66 -6.40
N HIS A 171 3.84 -5.46 -5.87
CA HIS A 171 3.96 -6.92 -5.90
C HIS A 171 4.05 -7.45 -7.35
N PHE A 172 3.28 -6.90 -8.29
CA PHE A 172 3.42 -7.23 -9.72
C PHE A 172 4.78 -6.77 -10.31
N GLU A 173 5.30 -5.60 -9.94
CA GLU A 173 6.64 -5.17 -10.34
C GLU A 173 7.73 -6.13 -9.82
N ALA A 174 7.64 -6.52 -8.54
CA ALA A 174 8.58 -7.44 -7.91
C ALA A 174 8.58 -8.81 -8.61
N MET A 175 7.39 -9.38 -8.83
CA MET A 175 7.24 -10.63 -9.58
C MET A 175 7.76 -10.52 -11.01
N ARG A 176 7.60 -9.37 -11.69
CA ARG A 176 8.19 -9.14 -13.02
C ARG A 176 9.73 -9.15 -12.97
N LEU A 177 10.32 -8.39 -12.05
CA LEU A 177 11.77 -8.27 -11.87
C LEU A 177 12.44 -9.61 -11.55
N LEU A 178 11.75 -10.47 -10.80
CA LEU A 178 12.21 -11.82 -10.45
C LEU A 178 11.88 -12.88 -11.51
N GLY A 179 11.12 -12.53 -12.55
CA GLY A 179 10.70 -13.47 -13.61
C GLY A 179 9.57 -14.42 -13.21
N GLU A 180 8.86 -14.12 -12.12
CA GLU A 180 7.73 -14.90 -11.59
C GLU A 180 6.41 -14.63 -12.34
N LEU A 181 6.28 -13.51 -13.05
CA LEU A 181 5.17 -13.25 -13.99
C LEU A 181 5.38 -13.99 -15.33
N SER A 182 5.44 -15.32 -15.30
CA SER A 182 5.41 -16.12 -16.53
C SER A 182 4.75 -17.49 -16.31
N ASP A 183 3.77 -17.82 -17.15
CA ASP A 183 3.01 -19.09 -17.12
C ASP A 183 3.90 -20.32 -17.42
N SER A 184 5.14 -20.09 -17.84
CA SER A 184 6.13 -21.12 -18.15
C SER A 184 7.24 -21.08 -17.11
N ILE A 185 7.36 -22.16 -16.34
CA ILE A 185 8.66 -22.59 -15.81
C ILE A 185 9.56 -22.73 -17.03
N LYS A 186 10.41 -21.72 -17.30
CA LYS A 186 11.39 -21.79 -18.38
C LYS A 186 12.19 -23.08 -18.16
N PRO A 187 12.15 -24.04 -19.09
CA PRO A 187 12.83 -25.31 -18.88
C PRO A 187 14.30 -25.02 -18.62
N LEU A 188 14.86 -25.66 -17.59
CA LEU A 188 16.27 -25.51 -17.23
C LEU A 188 17.11 -25.60 -18.50
N PRO A 189 18.03 -24.65 -18.76
CA PRO A 189 18.80 -24.64 -20.00
C PRO A 189 19.48 -26.00 -20.16
N SER A 190 19.32 -26.62 -21.33
CA SER A 190 19.91 -27.93 -21.62
C SER A 190 21.43 -27.88 -21.44
N MET A 191 22.07 -29.04 -21.32
CA MET A 191 23.54 -29.09 -21.24
C MET A 191 24.22 -28.33 -22.39
N ASP A 192 23.64 -28.35 -23.59
CA ASP A 192 24.14 -27.59 -24.74
C ASP A 192 23.98 -26.07 -24.57
N GLY A 193 22.85 -25.62 -24.00
CA GLY A 193 22.62 -24.21 -23.66
C GLY A 193 23.58 -23.69 -22.59
N GLN A 194 23.84 -24.49 -21.55
CA GLN A 194 24.85 -24.19 -20.52
C GLN A 194 26.26 -24.17 -21.11
N MET A 195 26.59 -25.13 -21.99
CA MET A 195 27.89 -25.19 -22.67
C MET A 195 28.11 -23.99 -23.60
N THR A 196 27.06 -23.47 -24.24
CA THR A 196 27.14 -22.26 -25.07
C THR A 196 27.48 -21.03 -24.22
N PHE A 197 26.84 -20.87 -23.05
CA PHE A 197 27.13 -19.77 -22.12
C PHE A 197 28.57 -19.79 -21.58
N ILE A 198 29.16 -20.98 -21.42
CA ILE A 198 30.55 -21.17 -20.99
C ILE A 198 31.55 -20.94 -22.14
N LEU A 199 31.17 -21.26 -23.39
CA LEU A 199 32.03 -21.12 -24.57
C LEU A 199 32.08 -19.67 -25.12
N ASP A 200 30.98 -18.93 -25.04
CA ASP A 200 30.87 -17.55 -25.55
C ASP A 200 31.20 -16.49 -24.48
N GLY A 201 31.36 -16.91 -23.22
CA GLY A 201 31.64 -16.06 -22.06
C GLY A 201 33.11 -16.00 -21.69
N ARG A 202 33.74 -14.82 -21.84
CA ARG A 202 35.10 -14.50 -21.34
C ARG A 202 35.38 -15.10 -19.96
N ALA A 203 36.38 -15.97 -19.88
CA ALA A 203 37.06 -16.26 -18.63
C ALA A 203 37.85 -15.03 -18.15
N GLU A 204 37.28 -14.24 -17.25
CA GLU A 204 38.07 -13.42 -16.30
C GLU A 204 37.91 -13.98 -14.88
N GLU A 205 39.05 -14.32 -14.28
CA GLU A 205 39.16 -14.93 -12.96
C GLU A 205 38.86 -13.93 -11.81
N LYS A 206 37.60 -13.56 -11.62
CA LYS A 206 37.16 -12.83 -10.42
C LYS A 206 35.88 -13.42 -9.85
N LYS A 207 36.05 -14.44 -8.99
CA LYS A 207 35.03 -15.02 -8.08
C LYS A 207 33.60 -14.70 -8.51
N THR A 208 33.14 -15.33 -9.58
CA THR A 208 31.76 -15.20 -10.04
C THR A 208 30.85 -15.67 -8.93
N SER A 209 30.20 -14.71 -8.27
CA SER A 209 29.10 -15.00 -7.35
C SER A 209 28.10 -15.88 -8.08
N ALA A 210 27.68 -16.99 -7.47
CA ALA A 210 26.66 -17.87 -8.03
C ALA A 210 25.28 -17.18 -8.18
N PHE A 211 25.17 -15.95 -7.67
CA PHE A 211 24.03 -15.06 -7.83
C PHE A 211 24.48 -13.84 -8.65
N THR A 212 24.04 -13.78 -9.90
CA THR A 212 24.12 -12.61 -10.77
C THR A 212 22.78 -11.90 -10.79
N PHE A 213 22.71 -10.69 -10.26
CA PHE A 213 21.51 -9.85 -10.32
C PHE A 213 21.55 -8.97 -11.57
N SER A 214 20.41 -8.82 -12.23
CA SER A 214 20.23 -7.83 -13.31
C SER A 214 20.40 -6.41 -12.76
N GLN A 215 20.96 -5.50 -13.57
CA GLN A 215 21.09 -4.09 -13.16
C GLN A 215 19.74 -3.47 -12.79
N GLU A 216 18.67 -3.88 -13.49
CA GLU A 216 17.28 -3.46 -13.20
C GLU A 216 16.82 -3.82 -11.77
N ILE A 217 17.19 -5.00 -11.26
CA ILE A 217 16.88 -5.43 -9.89
C ILE A 217 17.68 -4.59 -8.88
N ILE A 218 18.95 -4.32 -9.19
CA ILE A 218 19.83 -3.47 -8.36
C ILE A 218 19.24 -2.05 -8.29
N ASP A 219 18.88 -1.49 -9.44
CA ASP A 219 18.31 -0.14 -9.55
C ASP A 219 16.95 -0.05 -8.83
N ALA A 220 16.08 -1.06 -8.94
CA ALA A 220 14.81 -1.12 -8.22
C ALA A 220 14.98 -1.13 -6.69
N ILE A 221 15.87 -1.98 -6.16
CA ILE A 221 16.16 -2.05 -4.72
C ILE A 221 16.76 -0.72 -4.21
N LEU A 222 17.70 -0.13 -4.95
CA LEU A 222 18.28 1.18 -4.61
C LEU A 222 17.25 2.32 -4.69
N ALA A 223 16.36 2.29 -5.70
CA ALA A 223 15.30 3.27 -5.89
C ALA A 223 14.19 3.15 -4.83
N ASN A 224 13.92 1.95 -4.32
CA ASN A 224 13.03 1.73 -3.18
C ASN A 224 13.66 2.19 -1.85
N GLY A 225 14.96 1.95 -1.69
CA GLY A 225 15.76 2.35 -0.53
C GLY A 225 15.80 1.29 0.58
N SER A 226 16.62 1.54 1.59
CA SER A 226 17.01 0.55 2.61
C SER A 226 15.99 0.27 3.72
N GLY A 227 14.76 0.75 3.62
CA GLY A 227 13.75 0.65 4.71
C GLY A 227 14.02 1.55 5.93
N PHE A 228 15.21 2.14 6.05
CA PHE A 228 15.52 3.17 7.05
C PHE A 228 15.09 4.58 6.58
N SER A 229 14.67 5.43 7.53
CA SER A 229 14.36 6.86 7.29
C SER A 229 15.49 7.54 6.49
N GLU A 230 15.18 8.26 5.41
CA GLU A 230 16.17 8.94 4.55
C GLU A 230 17.27 8.03 3.96
N GLY A 231 17.07 6.70 3.91
CA GLY A 231 18.08 5.73 3.44
C GLY A 231 18.68 6.06 2.06
N LYS A 232 17.86 6.56 1.12
CA LYS A 232 18.33 7.00 -0.21
C LYS A 232 19.34 8.16 -0.12
N MET A 233 19.10 9.11 0.80
CA MET A 233 19.99 10.26 1.03
C MET A 233 21.28 9.81 1.71
N ARG A 234 21.22 8.94 2.72
CA ARG A 234 22.44 8.39 3.34
C ARG A 234 23.28 7.55 2.38
N ILE A 235 22.65 6.75 1.51
CA ILE A 235 23.36 6.04 0.43
C ILE A 235 24.04 7.05 -0.48
N TYR A 236 23.32 8.08 -0.95
CA TYR A 236 23.90 9.15 -1.78
C TYR A 236 25.11 9.82 -1.12
N GLU A 237 24.97 10.31 0.12
CA GLU A 237 26.07 10.90 0.90
C GLU A 237 27.25 9.96 1.11
N GLN A 238 26.99 8.64 1.26
CA GLN A 238 28.06 7.66 1.40
C GLN A 238 28.87 7.51 0.10
N PHE A 239 28.21 7.53 -1.06
CA PHE A 239 28.88 7.48 -2.35
C PHE A 239 29.57 8.81 -2.70
N GLU A 240 29.05 9.97 -2.28
CA GLU A 240 29.76 11.26 -2.42
C GLU A 240 31.10 11.29 -1.67
N LYS A 241 31.20 10.65 -0.49
CA LYS A 241 32.45 10.55 0.29
C LYS A 241 33.58 9.81 -0.45
N SER A 242 33.31 9.22 -1.63
CA SER A 242 34.31 8.60 -2.51
C SER A 242 35.17 7.53 -1.82
N LEU A 243 34.57 6.83 -0.86
CA LEU A 243 35.20 5.77 -0.07
C LEU A 243 35.47 4.52 -0.91
N SER A 244 36.27 3.60 -0.37
CA SER A 244 36.61 2.38 -1.10
C SER A 244 35.38 1.50 -1.34
N ALA A 245 35.42 0.70 -2.42
CA ALA A 245 34.35 -0.25 -2.74
C ALA A 245 34.04 -1.23 -1.58
N LYS A 246 35.02 -1.50 -0.70
CA LYS A 246 34.81 -2.31 0.50
C LYS A 246 33.96 -1.57 1.55
N GLU A 247 34.28 -0.32 1.83
CA GLU A 247 33.54 0.50 2.81
C GLU A 247 32.11 0.78 2.35
N ASN A 248 31.91 1.02 1.04
CA ASN A 248 30.57 1.17 0.48
C ASN A 248 29.77 -0.14 0.54
N ALA A 249 30.41 -1.28 0.27
CA ALA A 249 29.76 -2.59 0.39
C ALA A 249 29.41 -2.93 1.86
N ASP A 250 30.28 -2.62 2.82
CA ASP A 250 30.02 -2.87 4.23
C ASP A 250 28.97 -1.89 4.80
N PHE A 251 28.90 -0.65 4.30
CA PHE A 251 27.79 0.27 4.56
C PHE A 251 26.44 -0.26 4.02
N LEU A 252 26.40 -0.67 2.75
CA LEU A 252 25.18 -1.23 2.14
C LEU A 252 24.71 -2.50 2.85
N LYS A 253 25.61 -3.38 3.31
CA LYS A 253 25.23 -4.54 4.15
C LYS A 253 24.54 -4.13 5.44
N ASN A 254 24.95 -3.02 6.08
CA ASN A 254 24.33 -2.55 7.31
C ASN A 254 22.98 -1.88 7.03
N GLU A 255 22.86 -1.13 5.94
CA GLU A 255 21.61 -0.52 5.48
C GLU A 255 20.55 -1.56 5.09
N TYR A 256 20.91 -2.63 4.37
CA TYR A 256 19.94 -3.64 3.92
C TYR A 256 19.86 -4.89 4.82
N GLY A 257 20.75 -5.05 5.79
CA GLY A 257 20.99 -6.33 6.50
C GLY A 257 20.13 -6.64 7.72
N TRP A 258 19.26 -5.73 8.17
CA TRP A 258 18.34 -5.95 9.30
C TRP A 258 16.85 -5.87 8.92
N GLY A 259 16.55 -5.55 7.66
CA GLY A 259 15.21 -5.39 7.13
C GLY A 259 15.22 -5.55 5.62
N GLY A 260 15.56 -6.74 5.15
CA GLY A 260 15.53 -7.05 3.72
C GLY A 260 14.12 -6.86 3.17
N SER A 261 13.95 -5.95 2.22
CA SER A 261 12.73 -5.80 1.44
C SER A 261 12.75 -6.78 0.28
N TYR A 262 11.62 -7.42 0.00
CA TYR A 262 11.36 -7.93 -1.34
C TYR A 262 11.44 -6.76 -2.35
N PRO A 263 11.90 -6.98 -3.60
CA PRO A 263 12.11 -5.91 -4.59
C PRO A 263 10.91 -4.98 -4.80
#